data_AF-A0A817VAX5-F1
#
_entry.id   AF-A0A817VAX5-F1
#
_cell.length_a   1.000
_cell.length_b   1.000
_cell.length_c   1.000
_cell.angle_alpha   90.00
_cell.angle_beta   90.00
_cell.angle_gamma   90.00
#
_symmetry.space_group_name_H-M   'P 1'
#
loop_
_entity.id
_entity.type
_entity.pdbx_description
1 polymer ?
#
loop_
_entity_poly.entity_id
_entity_poly.type
_entity_poly.pdbx_seq_one_letter_code
_entity_poly.pdbx_strand_id
1 'polypeptide(L)'
;MQRSCTPPLHIHLEQREFFTLIQGYLAYQIGDQVYSCDTHTCPRPLIVPPLIPHTFWMNDNKEDLIVRVRVEPANKYNGLRQGFFENFAGITRDQHISIWQIFVLFENAQTYPASLSLPFMKIIVKMGALIGRLLGYKIEYEEYTTMEDDFN
;
A
#
# COMPACT_ATOMS: atom_id res chain seq x y z
N MET A 1 -11.87 1.17 -17.33
CA MET A 1 -12.48 1.11 -15.98
C MET A 1 -11.47 1.64 -14.98
N GLN A 2 -11.85 2.65 -14.21
CA GLN A 2 -11.02 3.16 -13.12
C GLN A 2 -11.03 2.13 -11.98
N ARG A 3 -9.84 1.64 -11.60
CA ARG A 3 -9.68 0.65 -10.52
C ARG A 3 -9.29 1.40 -9.24
N SER A 4 -10.29 1.92 -8.53
CA SER A 4 -10.09 2.85 -7.40
C SER A 4 -9.30 2.25 -6.24
N CYS A 5 -9.36 0.94 -6.05
CA CYS A 5 -8.72 0.22 -4.94
C CYS A 5 -7.50 -0.62 -5.38
N THR A 6 -6.94 -0.34 -6.55
CA THR A 6 -5.72 -1.00 -7.04
C THR A 6 -4.52 -0.10 -6.74
N PRO A 7 -3.56 -0.55 -5.91
CA PRO A 7 -2.32 0.18 -5.77
C PRO A 7 -1.54 0.15 -7.09
N PRO A 8 -0.80 1.21 -7.44
CA PRO A 8 0.12 1.16 -8.57
C PRO A 8 1.16 0.06 -8.35
N LEU A 9 1.90 -0.33 -9.40
CA LEU A 9 3.02 -1.27 -9.23
C LEU A 9 4.06 -0.67 -8.26
N HIS A 10 4.33 -1.36 -7.16
CA HIS A 10 5.15 -0.83 -6.06
C HIS A 10 6.01 -1.92 -5.40
N ILE A 11 6.92 -1.48 -4.53
CA ILE A 11 7.90 -2.29 -3.80
C ILE A 11 7.91 -1.84 -2.34
N HIS A 12 7.88 -2.79 -1.41
CA HIS A 12 8.20 -2.56 0.01
C HIS A 12 9.64 -2.96 0.31
N LEU A 13 10.35 -2.19 1.13
CA LEU A 13 11.75 -2.52 1.47
C LEU A 13 11.88 -3.70 2.42
N GLU A 14 11.07 -3.71 3.47
CA GLU A 14 11.21 -4.65 4.60
C GLU A 14 9.97 -5.53 4.74
N GLN A 15 8.80 -5.01 4.34
CA GLN A 15 7.53 -5.64 4.61
C GLN A 15 7.21 -6.72 3.58
N ARG A 16 6.75 -7.87 4.11
CA ARG A 16 6.05 -8.93 3.40
C ARG A 16 4.56 -8.70 3.50
N GLU A 17 3.86 -8.90 2.40
CA GLU A 17 2.41 -8.85 2.39
C GLU A 17 1.83 -10.26 2.19
N PHE A 18 0.76 -10.53 2.92
CA PHE A 18 0.01 -11.78 2.88
C PHE A 18 -1.41 -11.46 2.46
N PHE A 19 -1.81 -11.99 1.30
CA PHE A 19 -3.13 -11.81 0.74
C PHE A 19 -3.95 -13.08 0.94
N THR A 20 -5.11 -12.95 1.56
CA THR A 20 -6.10 -14.03 1.65
C THR A 20 -7.37 -13.58 0.93
N LEU A 21 -7.64 -14.19 -0.22
CA LEU A 21 -8.85 -13.94 -0.97
C LEU A 21 -10.07 -14.50 -0.21
N ILE A 22 -11.04 -13.63 0.06
CA ILE A 22 -12.28 -13.97 0.78
C ILE A 22 -13.45 -14.11 -0.20
N GLN A 23 -13.52 -13.23 -1.20
CA GLN A 23 -14.57 -13.19 -2.21
C GLN A 23 -14.04 -12.59 -3.52
N GLY A 24 -14.57 -13.02 -4.66
CA GLY A 24 -14.26 -12.43 -5.95
C GLY A 24 -13.16 -13.14 -6.73
N TYR A 25 -12.72 -12.47 -7.80
CA TYR A 25 -11.66 -12.93 -8.68
C TYR A 25 -10.48 -11.97 -8.62
N LEU A 26 -9.39 -12.41 -7.99
CA LEU A 26 -8.17 -11.64 -7.82
C LEU A 26 -7.27 -11.83 -9.04
N ALA A 27 -6.78 -10.74 -9.60
CA ALA A 27 -5.59 -10.77 -10.44
C ALA A 27 -4.48 -9.97 -9.77
N TYR A 28 -3.25 -10.43 -9.95
CA TYR A 28 -2.10 -9.85 -9.27
C TYR A 28 -0.84 -10.03 -10.11
N GLN A 29 0.11 -9.13 -9.88
CA GLN A 29 1.44 -9.19 -10.46
C GLN A 29 2.45 -9.31 -9.33
N ILE A 30 3.42 -10.22 -9.47
CA ILE A 30 4.59 -10.35 -8.60
C ILE A 30 5.82 -10.49 -9.49
N GLY A 31 6.74 -9.53 -9.39
CA GLY A 31 7.80 -9.33 -10.36
C GLY A 31 7.22 -9.07 -11.75
N ASP A 32 7.67 -9.84 -12.74
CA ASP A 32 7.21 -9.73 -14.14
C ASP A 32 6.06 -10.69 -14.47
N GLN A 33 5.60 -11.47 -13.50
CA GLN A 33 4.59 -12.51 -13.71
C GLN A 33 3.21 -12.02 -13.27
N VAL A 34 2.21 -12.26 -14.13
CA VAL A 34 0.81 -11.97 -13.88
C VAL A 34 0.05 -13.26 -13.65
N TYR A 35 -0.75 -13.28 -12.59
CA TYR A 35 -1.57 -14.41 -12.20
C TYR A 35 -2.98 -13.96 -11.92
N SER A 36 -3.90 -14.92 -11.87
CA SER A 36 -5.26 -14.67 -11.45
C SER A 36 -5.87 -15.92 -10.83
N CYS A 37 -6.70 -15.75 -9.82
CA CYS A 37 -7.33 -16.85 -9.10
C CYS A 37 -8.64 -16.41 -8.45
N ASP A 38 -9.49 -17.40 -8.20
CA ASP A 38 -10.71 -17.28 -7.40
C ASP A 38 -10.50 -17.85 -5.99
N THR A 39 -11.55 -17.84 -5.17
CA THR A 39 -11.48 -18.35 -3.80
C THR A 39 -11.07 -19.82 -3.74
N HIS A 40 -11.33 -20.64 -4.78
CA HIS A 40 -10.98 -22.07 -4.79
C HIS A 40 -9.53 -22.34 -5.21
N THR A 41 -8.98 -21.49 -6.08
CA THR A 41 -7.69 -21.69 -6.72
C THR A 41 -6.57 -20.81 -6.15
N CYS A 42 -6.89 -19.76 -5.40
CA CYS A 42 -5.87 -18.89 -4.83
C CYS A 42 -5.03 -19.58 -3.74
N PRO A 43 -3.73 -19.29 -3.68
CA PRO A 43 -2.91 -19.61 -2.50
C PRO A 43 -3.47 -18.97 -1.23
N ARG A 44 -3.37 -19.67 -0.10
CA ARG A 44 -3.87 -19.21 1.22
C ARG A 44 -2.80 -19.33 2.31
N PRO A 45 -2.06 -18.25 2.64
CA PRO A 45 -2.06 -16.95 1.97
C PRO A 45 -1.21 -16.95 0.68
N LEU A 46 -1.54 -16.06 -0.24
CA LEU A 46 -0.60 -15.58 -1.26
C LEU A 46 0.42 -14.68 -0.57
N ILE A 47 1.72 -14.92 -0.80
CA ILE A 47 2.81 -14.22 -0.12
C ILE A 47 3.56 -13.37 -1.13
N VAL A 48 3.70 -12.09 -0.83
CA VAL A 48 4.58 -11.17 -1.55
C VAL A 48 5.80 -10.89 -0.68
N PRO A 49 7.00 -11.31 -1.10
CA PRO A 49 8.23 -11.04 -0.37
C PRO A 49 8.67 -9.57 -0.51
N PRO A 50 9.56 -9.08 0.37
CA PRO A 50 10.07 -7.71 0.27
C PRO A 50 10.93 -7.57 -0.99
N LEU A 51 11.12 -6.34 -1.44
CA LEU A 51 11.95 -5.98 -2.59
C LEU A 51 11.46 -6.54 -3.95
N ILE A 52 10.28 -7.15 -4.00
CA ILE A 52 9.69 -7.63 -5.26
C ILE A 52 8.57 -6.67 -5.71
N PRO A 53 8.60 -6.15 -6.95
CA PRO A 53 7.51 -5.36 -7.51
C PRO A 53 6.18 -6.11 -7.50
N HIS A 54 5.10 -5.47 -7.09
CA HIS A 54 3.78 -6.10 -7.08
C HIS A 54 2.63 -5.09 -7.16
N THR A 55 1.47 -5.60 -7.56
CA THR A 55 0.17 -4.93 -7.55
C THR A 55 -0.93 -5.99 -7.62
N PHE A 56 -2.17 -5.60 -7.32
CA PHE A 56 -3.34 -6.45 -7.48
C PHE A 56 -4.56 -5.65 -7.94
N TRP A 57 -5.48 -6.34 -8.60
CA TRP A 57 -6.72 -5.78 -9.10
C TRP A 57 -7.85 -6.79 -9.16
N MET A 58 -9.06 -6.27 -9.23
CA MET A 58 -10.26 -7.05 -9.53
C MET A 58 -10.27 -7.44 -11.01
N ASN A 59 -10.31 -8.75 -11.28
CA ASN A 59 -10.21 -9.30 -12.63
C ASN A 59 -11.58 -9.46 -13.32
N ASP A 60 -12.66 -9.59 -12.56
CA ASP A 60 -14.05 -9.68 -13.04
C ASP A 60 -14.91 -8.66 -12.27
N ASN A 61 -15.90 -8.05 -12.94
CA ASN A 61 -16.80 -7.05 -12.34
C ASN A 61 -18.15 -7.65 -11.92
N LYS A 62 -18.28 -8.99 -11.89
CA LYS A 62 -19.55 -9.66 -11.53
C LYS A 62 -19.84 -9.65 -10.03
N GLU A 63 -18.80 -9.63 -9.21
CA GLU A 63 -18.90 -9.61 -7.75
C GLU A 63 -17.77 -8.75 -7.17
N ASP A 64 -17.96 -8.26 -5.94
CA ASP A 64 -16.95 -7.50 -5.24
C ASP A 64 -15.73 -8.37 -4.93
N LEU A 65 -14.53 -7.80 -5.11
CA LEU A 65 -13.28 -8.38 -4.66
C LEU A 65 -13.03 -8.03 -3.18
N ILE A 66 -13.04 -9.04 -2.30
CA ILE A 66 -12.71 -8.88 -0.89
C ILE A 66 -11.42 -9.65 -0.59
N VAL A 67 -10.36 -8.93 -0.22
CA VAL A 67 -9.06 -9.51 0.13
C VAL A 67 -8.67 -9.04 1.52
N ARG A 68 -8.31 -9.99 2.39
CA ARG A 68 -7.65 -9.67 3.65
C ARG A 68 -6.16 -9.55 3.40
N VAL A 69 -5.62 -8.37 3.65
CA VAL A 69 -4.18 -8.09 3.58
C VAL A 69 -3.62 -8.06 5.00
N ARG A 70 -2.50 -8.74 5.20
CA ARG A 70 -1.73 -8.71 6.44
C ARG A 70 -0.28 -8.42 6.09
N VAL A 71 0.37 -7.57 6.88
CA VAL A 71 1.74 -7.11 6.60
C VAL A 71 2.66 -7.47 7.77
N GLU A 72 3.87 -7.92 7.48
CA GLU A 72 4.91 -8.21 8.47
C GLU A 72 6.28 -7.70 8.00
N PRO A 73 7.19 -7.26 8.90
CA PRO A 73 6.98 -7.07 10.33
C PRO A 73 6.03 -5.91 10.62
N ALA A 74 5.43 -5.94 11.81
CA ALA A 74 4.80 -4.77 12.39
C ALA A 74 5.91 -3.83 12.87
N ASN A 75 6.32 -2.89 12.02
CA ASN A 75 7.36 -1.94 12.36
C ASN A 75 6.82 -0.89 13.35
N LYS A 76 7.60 -0.57 14.38
CA LYS A 76 7.18 0.34 15.46
C LYS A 76 7.13 1.81 15.03
N TYR A 77 7.99 2.21 14.09
CA TYR A 77 8.20 3.63 13.76
C TYR A 77 7.90 4.01 12.31
N ASN A 78 7.79 3.04 11.41
CA ASN A 78 7.62 3.24 9.97
C ASN A 78 6.88 2.04 9.34
N GLY A 79 6.64 2.05 8.03
CA GLY A 79 5.96 0.99 7.29
C GLY A 79 4.45 1.18 7.16
N LEU A 80 3.80 0.18 6.55
CA LEU A 80 2.35 0.06 6.41
C LEU A 80 1.68 -0.27 7.75
N ARG A 81 1.60 0.75 8.62
CA ARG A 81 0.90 0.69 9.91
C ARG A 81 -0.58 1.06 9.74
N GLN A 82 -1.39 0.80 10.77
CA GLN A 82 -2.80 1.24 10.81
C GLN A 82 -2.92 2.74 10.50
N GLY A 83 -2.11 3.59 11.16
CA GLY A 83 -2.08 5.03 10.91
C GLY A 83 -1.82 5.40 9.44
N PHE A 84 -1.00 4.64 8.70
CA PHE A 84 -0.81 4.86 7.26
C PHE A 84 -2.11 4.65 6.49
N PHE A 85 -2.80 3.52 6.70
CA PHE A 85 -4.02 3.21 5.97
C PHE A 85 -5.16 4.16 6.33
N GLU A 86 -5.29 4.48 7.62
CA GLU A 86 -6.28 5.43 8.12
C GLU A 86 -6.08 6.82 7.52
N ASN A 87 -4.84 7.34 7.55
CA ASN A 87 -4.54 8.64 6.98
C ASN A 87 -4.68 8.65 5.45
N PHE A 88 -4.20 7.61 4.77
CA PHE A 88 -4.34 7.51 3.33
C PHE A 88 -5.81 7.49 2.91
N ALA A 89 -6.64 6.68 3.58
CA ALA A 89 -8.08 6.59 3.33
C ALA A 89 -8.81 7.89 3.70
N GLY A 90 -8.51 8.47 4.85
CA GLY A 90 -9.12 9.72 5.33
C GLY A 90 -8.83 10.89 4.39
N ILE A 91 -7.56 11.08 4.02
CA ILE A 91 -7.15 12.13 3.08
C ILE A 91 -7.81 11.92 1.72
N THR A 92 -7.79 10.70 1.17
CA THR A 92 -8.37 10.43 -0.17
C THR A 92 -9.89 10.51 -0.19
N ARG A 93 -10.56 10.26 0.94
CA ARG A 93 -12.01 10.45 1.10
C ARG A 93 -12.37 11.94 1.08
N ASP A 94 -11.64 12.76 1.83
CA ASP A 94 -12.02 14.16 2.07
C ASP A 94 -11.47 15.11 0.99
N GLN A 95 -10.39 14.74 0.31
CA GLN A 95 -9.76 15.57 -0.72
C GLN A 95 -8.91 14.79 -1.73
N HIS A 96 -8.51 15.45 -2.82
CA HIS A 96 -7.52 14.88 -3.73
C HIS A 96 -6.14 14.87 -3.08
N ILE A 97 -5.52 13.70 -2.99
CA ILE A 97 -4.20 13.57 -2.37
C ILE A 97 -3.12 14.24 -3.24
N SER A 98 -2.44 15.24 -2.66
CA SER A 98 -1.32 15.93 -3.29
C SER A 98 -0.11 15.00 -3.47
N ILE A 99 0.64 15.16 -4.56
CA ILE A 99 1.88 14.39 -4.80
C ILE A 99 2.89 14.55 -3.66
N TRP A 100 2.92 15.72 -3.00
CA TRP A 100 3.80 15.97 -1.86
C TRP A 100 3.39 15.15 -0.64
N GLN A 101 2.09 15.02 -0.39
CA GLN A 101 1.55 14.14 0.65
C GLN A 101 1.86 12.67 0.34
N ILE A 102 1.73 12.24 -0.92
CA ILE A 102 2.09 10.88 -1.35
C ILE A 102 3.55 10.59 -0.99
N PHE A 103 4.49 11.50 -1.29
CA PHE A 103 5.90 11.27 -0.96
C PHE A 103 6.14 11.15 0.55
N VAL A 104 5.50 11.98 1.36
CA VAL A 104 5.61 11.89 2.84
C VAL A 104 5.10 10.54 3.35
N LEU A 105 3.95 10.08 2.87
CA LEU A 105 3.38 8.79 3.24
C LEU A 105 4.24 7.61 2.76
N PHE A 106 4.74 7.67 1.52
CA PHE A 106 5.52 6.59 0.90
C PHE A 106 6.90 6.44 1.53
N GLU A 107 7.56 7.56 1.85
CA GLU A 107 8.83 7.52 2.58
C GLU A 107 8.64 6.87 3.95
N ASN A 108 7.60 7.26 4.70
CA ASN A 108 7.28 6.66 5.98
C ASN A 108 6.90 5.18 5.85
N ALA A 109 6.11 4.83 4.86
CA ALA A 109 5.69 3.45 4.60
C ALA A 109 6.80 2.57 3.99
N GLN A 110 7.99 3.13 3.74
CA GLN A 110 9.07 2.46 3.00
C GLN A 110 8.59 1.78 1.71
N THR A 111 7.67 2.46 1.01
CA THR A 111 6.97 1.96 -0.18
C THR A 111 7.34 2.82 -1.37
N TYR A 112 7.71 2.20 -2.49
CA TYR A 112 8.25 2.91 -3.65
C TYR A 112 7.56 2.45 -4.94
N PRO A 113 7.15 3.36 -5.84
CA PRO A 113 6.72 2.98 -7.17
C PRO A 113 7.81 2.18 -7.89
N ALA A 114 7.42 1.13 -8.60
CA ALA A 114 8.34 0.24 -9.31
C ALA A 114 8.63 0.69 -10.75
N SER A 115 8.33 1.95 -11.09
CA SER A 115 8.49 2.47 -12.46
C SER A 115 9.94 2.75 -12.87
N LEU A 116 10.84 2.92 -11.89
CA LEU A 116 12.27 3.15 -12.07
C LEU A 116 13.06 2.29 -11.07
N SER A 117 14.39 2.26 -11.21
CA SER A 117 15.24 1.51 -10.29
C SER A 117 15.06 1.98 -8.83
N LEU A 118 15.03 1.02 -7.91
CA LEU A 118 14.76 1.29 -6.49
C LEU A 118 15.68 2.36 -5.87
N PRO A 119 17.01 2.38 -6.10
CA PRO A 119 17.87 3.43 -5.55
C PRO A 119 17.47 4.84 -6.00
N PHE A 120 17.07 4.97 -7.28
CA PHE A 120 16.65 6.25 -7.84
C PHE A 120 15.30 6.69 -7.25
N MET A 121 14.33 5.78 -7.16
CA MET A 121 13.05 6.06 -6.52
C MET A 121 13.18 6.40 -5.04
N LYS A 122 14.12 5.79 -4.32
CA LYS A 122 14.43 6.16 -2.92
C LYS A 122 14.87 7.61 -2.81
N ILE A 123 15.72 8.08 -3.72
CA ILE A 123 16.18 9.47 -3.74
C ILE A 123 15.01 10.41 -4.04
N ILE A 124 14.22 10.12 -5.08
CA ILE A 124 13.05 10.95 -5.45
C ILE A 124 12.07 11.06 -4.29
N VAL A 125 11.65 9.93 -3.72
CA VAL A 125 10.67 9.89 -2.63
C VAL A 125 11.21 10.61 -1.41
N LYS A 126 12.49 10.41 -1.04
CA LYS A 126 13.10 11.11 0.10
C LYS A 126 13.14 12.63 -0.09
N MET A 127 13.54 13.10 -1.27
CA MET A 127 13.57 14.53 -1.59
C MET A 127 12.16 15.12 -1.63
N GLY A 128 11.21 14.41 -2.24
CA GLY A 128 9.81 14.80 -2.28
C GLY A 128 9.18 14.88 -0.89
N ALA A 129 9.50 13.93 0.00
CA ALA A 129 9.02 13.90 1.38
C ALA A 129 9.61 15.07 2.20
N LEU A 130 10.87 15.43 1.98
CA LEU A 130 11.48 16.59 2.59
C LEU A 130 10.74 17.89 2.19
N ILE A 131 10.50 18.07 0.89
CA ILE A 131 9.74 19.22 0.38
C ILE A 131 8.31 19.21 0.95
N GLY A 132 7.66 18.04 0.96
CA GLY A 132 6.32 17.90 1.51
C GLY A 132 6.24 18.33 2.98
N ARG A 133 7.19 17.88 3.81
CA ARG A 133 7.25 18.30 5.22
C ARG A 133 7.49 19.81 5.38
N LEU A 134 8.32 20.42 4.53
CA LEU A 134 8.50 21.88 4.51
C LEU A 134 7.23 22.63 4.11
N LEU A 135 6.38 22.03 3.27
CA LEU A 135 5.07 22.55 2.90
C LEU A 135 3.97 22.25 3.93
N GLY A 136 4.30 21.58 5.04
CA GLY A 136 3.37 21.28 6.14
C GLY A 136 2.64 19.94 6.04
N TYR A 137 2.98 19.08 5.06
CA TYR A 137 2.42 17.73 4.96
C TYR A 137 2.98 16.82 6.04
N LYS A 138 2.12 15.98 6.64
CA LYS A 138 2.44 15.12 7.78
C LYS A 138 2.30 13.65 7.44
N ILE A 139 3.00 12.80 8.19
CA ILE A 139 2.84 11.34 8.11
C ILE A 139 1.49 10.88 8.67
N GLU A 140 0.99 11.60 9.69
CA GLU A 140 -0.22 11.29 10.42
C GLU A 140 -0.92 12.60 10.80
N TYR A 141 -2.25 12.56 10.78
CA TYR A 141 -3.17 13.63 11.10
C TYR A 141 -4.18 13.08 12.13
N GLU A 142 -4.34 13.79 13.25
CA GLU A 142 -5.15 13.33 14.38
C GLU A 142 -6.61 13.11 13.99
N GLU A 143 -7.14 13.86 13.02
CA GLU A 143 -8.50 13.70 12.52
C GLU A 143 -8.77 12.37 11.80
N TYR A 144 -7.72 11.66 11.36
CA TYR A 144 -7.84 10.36 10.69
C TYR A 144 -7.29 9.22 11.52
N THR A 145 -6.35 9.49 12.42
CA THR A 145 -5.71 8.45 13.23
C THR A 145 -6.61 8.08 14.40
N THR A 146 -7.01 6.81 14.47
CA THR A 146 -7.62 6.29 15.69
C THR A 146 -6.52 6.22 16.75
N MET A 147 -6.68 6.94 17.87
CA MET A 147 -5.76 6.82 19.00
C MET A 147 -5.74 5.35 19.43
N GLU A 148 -4.54 4.77 19.51
CA GLU A 148 -4.30 3.48 20.16
C GLU A 148 -4.58 3.70 21.67
N ASP A 149 -5.86 3.78 22.05
CA ASP A 149 -6.27 3.61 23.45
C ASP A 149 -5.97 2.15 23.81
N ASP A 150 -4.85 1.98 24.52
CA ASP A 150 -4.51 0.88 25.41
C ASP A 150 -5.30 -0.43 25.19
N PHE A 151 -4.88 -1.23 24.20
CA PHE A 151 -5.09 -2.69 24.30
C PHE A 151 -4.13 -3.24 25.37
N ASN A 152 -4.47 -2.97 26.64
CA ASN A 152 -4.02 -3.75 27.80
C ASN A 152 -4.75 -5.10 27.84
#